data_AF-A0A2A7MFX7-F1
#
_entry.id   AF-A0A2A7MFX7-F1
#
_cell.length_a   1.000
_cell.length_b   1.000
_cell.length_c   1.000
_cell.angle_alpha   90.00
_cell.angle_beta   90.00
_cell.angle_gamma   90.00
#
_symmetry.space_group_name_H-M   'P 1'
#
loop_
_entity.id
_entity.type
_entity.pdbx_description
1 polymer ?
#
loop_
_entity_poly.entity_id
_entity_poly.type
_entity_poly.pdbx_seq_one_letter_code
_entity_poly.pdbx_strand_id
1 'polypeptide(L)'
;MNLSDMYSINPRLVVRNCTDEILTNLKFSYTGIEKSPLKISKIYPGKQETKVLVADNLNKQTDLILSYEDTEDMVVYDKLIRNTNKTIILNLYKENGKLVVKTKIEDIKVKPTEFGSLIGKFYNIIIAILIILSAIIFIIQKLT
;
A
#
# COMPACT_ATOMS: atom_id res chain seq x y z
N MET A 1 -23.28 -7.95 -4.00
CA MET A 1 -21.88 -8.32 -3.69
C MET A 1 -21.02 -7.19 -4.22
N ASN A 2 -20.33 -6.45 -3.36
CA ASN A 2 -19.62 -5.23 -3.76
C ASN A 2 -18.26 -5.63 -4.35
N LEU A 3 -17.85 -5.07 -5.49
CA LEU A 3 -16.57 -5.40 -6.15
C LEU A 3 -15.34 -5.11 -5.25
N SER A 4 -15.50 -4.23 -4.26
CA SER A 4 -14.52 -3.97 -3.20
C SER A 4 -14.27 -5.15 -2.25
N ASP A 5 -15.19 -6.11 -2.18
CA ASP A 5 -15.05 -7.30 -1.35
C ASP A 5 -14.26 -8.41 -2.05
N MET A 6 -14.07 -8.31 -3.38
CA MET A 6 -13.38 -9.33 -4.19
C MET A 6 -11.86 -9.22 -4.18
N TYR A 7 -11.30 -8.08 -3.77
CA TYR A 7 -9.85 -7.86 -3.71
C TYR A 7 -9.46 -7.26 -2.36
N SER A 8 -8.94 -8.09 -1.46
CA SER A 8 -8.35 -7.59 -0.22
C SER A 8 -7.13 -6.73 -0.56
N ILE A 9 -7.13 -5.48 -0.09
CA ILE A 9 -6.00 -4.57 -0.27
C ILE A 9 -5.03 -4.80 0.88
N ASN A 10 -3.95 -5.51 0.57
CA ASN A 10 -2.93 -5.85 1.55
C ASN A 10 -1.83 -4.78 1.62
N PRO A 11 -1.47 -4.29 2.81
CA PRO A 11 -0.40 -3.33 2.97
C PRO A 11 0.94 -3.92 2.52
N ARG A 12 1.82 -3.06 2.01
CA ARG A 12 3.20 -3.44 1.68
C ARG A 12 4.11 -3.09 2.84
N LEU A 13 4.95 -4.03 3.26
CA LEU A 13 6.02 -3.80 4.21
C LEU A 13 7.35 -3.68 3.45
N VAL A 14 8.01 -2.54 3.58
CA VAL A 14 9.36 -2.33 3.08
C VAL A 14 10.29 -2.22 4.27
N VAL A 15 11.25 -3.13 4.38
CA VAL A 15 12.22 -3.16 5.48
C VAL A 15 13.59 -2.81 4.93
N ARG A 16 14.17 -1.70 5.38
CA ARG A 16 15.48 -1.20 4.94
C ARG A 16 16.49 -1.39 6.05
N ASN A 17 17.59 -2.06 5.72
CA ASN A 17 18.73 -2.15 6.61
C ASN A 17 19.62 -0.92 6.43
N CYS A 18 19.56 -0.01 7.40
CA CYS A 18 20.39 1.19 7.48
C CYS A 18 21.52 1.04 8.52
N THR A 19 21.82 -0.19 8.95
CA THR A 19 23.00 -0.51 9.75
C THR A 19 24.16 -0.92 8.85
N ASP A 20 25.36 -0.95 9.44
CA ASP A 20 26.57 -1.46 8.78
C ASP A 20 26.73 -2.99 8.91
N GLU A 21 25.75 -3.67 9.53
CA GLU A 21 25.78 -5.09 9.81
C GLU A 21 24.71 -5.85 9.02
N ILE A 22 24.88 -7.16 8.90
CA ILE A 22 23.84 -8.03 8.36
C ILE A 22 22.77 -8.23 9.44
N LEU A 23 21.54 -7.82 9.15
CA LEU A 23 20.38 -8.14 9.99
C LEU A 23 19.86 -9.53 9.62
N THR A 24 19.57 -10.37 10.62
CA THR A 24 19.03 -11.72 10.41
C THR A 24 17.78 -11.98 11.24
N ASN A 25 16.96 -12.95 10.83
CA ASN A 25 15.82 -13.45 11.61
C ASN A 25 14.82 -12.38 12.10
N LEU A 26 14.55 -11.36 11.29
CA LEU A 26 13.48 -10.39 11.55
C LEU A 26 12.13 -11.09 11.45
N LYS A 27 11.32 -11.05 12.50
CA LYS A 27 9.98 -11.66 12.55
C LYS A 27 8.94 -10.58 12.77
N PHE A 28 7.86 -10.66 12.02
CA PHE A 28 6.74 -9.73 12.09
C PHE A 28 5.48 -10.49 12.45
N SER A 29 4.76 -9.99 13.45
CA SER A 29 3.52 -10.57 13.96
C SER A 29 2.45 -9.50 14.14
N TYR A 30 1.22 -9.96 14.36
CA TYR A 30 0.07 -9.11 14.64
C TYR A 30 -0.55 -9.55 15.97
N THR A 31 -0.95 -8.60 16.80
CA THR A 31 -1.67 -8.91 18.05
C THR A 31 -2.96 -9.69 17.76
N GLY A 32 -3.05 -10.92 18.26
CA GLY A 32 -4.26 -11.74 18.20
C GLY A 32 -4.46 -12.58 16.92
N ILE A 33 -3.44 -12.76 16.07
CA ILE A 33 -3.49 -13.68 14.92
C ILE A 33 -2.38 -14.73 15.01
N GLU A 34 -2.76 -16.01 15.04
CA GLU A 34 -1.81 -17.14 15.12
C GLU A 34 -1.06 -17.44 13.80
N LYS A 35 -1.60 -17.01 12.64
CA LYS A 35 -1.28 -17.65 11.35
C LYS A 35 -0.55 -16.82 10.28
N SER A 36 0.18 -15.77 10.63
CA SER A 36 1.14 -15.17 9.67
C SER A 36 2.33 -14.51 10.35
N PRO A 37 3.32 -15.30 10.81
CA PRO A 37 4.63 -14.78 11.15
C PRO A 37 5.37 -14.47 9.84
N LEU A 38 5.37 -13.21 9.42
CA LEU A 38 6.18 -12.80 8.27
C LEU A 38 7.64 -12.77 8.71
N LYS A 39 8.48 -13.60 8.10
CA LYS A 39 9.90 -13.70 8.43
C LYS A 39 10.75 -13.16 7.29
N ILE A 40 11.74 -12.35 7.64
CA ILE A 40 12.84 -11.98 6.75
C ILE A 40 14.13 -12.57 7.32
N SER A 41 14.66 -13.57 6.62
CA SER A 41 15.82 -14.33 7.10
C SER A 41 17.09 -13.49 7.19
N LYS A 42 17.29 -12.58 6.23
CA LYS A 42 18.52 -11.79 6.11
C LYS A 42 18.29 -10.50 5.32
N ILE A 43 18.90 -9.39 5.74
CA ILE A 43 19.01 -8.16 4.95
C ILE A 43 20.45 -7.64 5.08
N TYR A 44 21.16 -7.52 3.96
CA TYR A 44 22.52 -6.97 3.93
C TYR A 44 22.54 -5.44 4.15
N PRO A 45 23.67 -4.85 4.61
CA PRO A 45 23.82 -3.41 4.77
C PRO A 45 23.40 -2.63 3.52
N GLY A 46 22.60 -1.57 3.71
CA GLY A 46 22.09 -0.73 2.63
C GLY A 46 21.08 -1.38 1.69
N LYS A 47 20.67 -2.64 1.96
CA LYS A 47 19.64 -3.34 1.17
C LYS A 47 18.27 -3.21 1.80
N GLN A 48 17.25 -3.54 0.99
CA GLN A 48 15.87 -3.56 1.43
C GLN A 48 15.17 -4.84 0.99
N GLU A 49 14.19 -5.24 1.78
CA GLU A 49 13.26 -6.32 1.47
C GLU A 49 11.85 -5.74 1.38
N THR A 50 11.03 -6.29 0.48
CA THR A 50 9.63 -5.90 0.33
C THR A 50 8.75 -7.12 0.44
N LYS A 51 7.74 -7.04 1.31
CA LYS A 51 6.78 -8.11 1.56
C LYS A 51 5.37 -7.56 1.54
N VAL A 52 4.41 -8.43 1.25
CA VAL A 52 2.98 -8.12 1.36
C VAL A 52 2.52 -8.64 2.72
N LEU A 53 1.91 -7.76 3.52
CA LEU A 53 1.32 -8.11 4.80
C LEU A 53 -0.10 -8.59 4.55
N VAL A 54 -0.37 -9.87 4.78
CA VAL A 54 -1.72 -10.42 4.67
C VAL A 54 -2.50 -10.02 5.92
N ALA A 55 -3.44 -9.09 5.74
CA ALA A 55 -4.24 -8.46 6.80
C ALA A 55 -5.73 -8.83 6.73
N ASP A 56 -6.09 -9.80 5.88
CA ASP A 56 -7.47 -10.18 5.54
C ASP A 56 -8.31 -10.58 6.78
N ASN A 57 -7.64 -11.14 7.79
CA ASN A 57 -8.28 -11.65 9.01
C ASN A 57 -8.36 -10.62 10.16
N LEU A 58 -7.91 -9.37 9.93
CA LEU A 58 -7.95 -8.33 10.96
C LEU A 58 -9.36 -7.71 11.05
N ASN A 59 -10.09 -8.06 12.12
CA ASN A 59 -11.43 -7.52 12.39
C ASN A 59 -11.43 -6.23 13.21
N LYS A 60 -10.27 -5.82 13.71
CA LYS A 60 -10.06 -4.59 14.49
C LYS A 60 -8.69 -4.01 14.18
N GLN A 61 -8.47 -2.77 14.62
CA GLN A 61 -7.14 -2.17 14.61
C GLN A 61 -6.19 -2.98 15.52
N THR A 62 -5.01 -3.26 14.99
CA THR A 62 -4.01 -4.14 15.59
C THR A 62 -2.61 -3.58 15.38
N ASP A 63 -1.70 -3.92 16.28
CA ASP A 63 -0.29 -3.55 16.18
C ASP A 63 0.47 -4.54 15.28
N LEU A 64 1.33 -3.99 14.43
CA LEU A 64 2.40 -4.71 13.77
C LEU A 64 3.62 -4.69 14.70
N ILE A 65 4.06 -5.88 15.08
CA ILE A 65 5.16 -6.08 16.02
C ILE A 65 6.37 -6.64 15.26
N LEU A 66 7.56 -6.11 15.55
CA LEU A 66 8.84 -6.64 15.12
C LEU A 66 9.54 -7.31 16.29
N SER A 67 9.90 -8.58 16.12
CA SER A 67 10.82 -9.31 16.98
C SER A 67 12.16 -9.50 16.25
N TYR A 68 13.25 -9.15 16.90
CA TYR A 68 14.61 -9.28 16.35
C TYR A 68 15.55 -9.89 17.39
N GLU A 69 16.16 -11.04 17.07
CA GLU A 69 17.07 -11.74 18.00
C GLU A 69 16.47 -11.88 19.42
N ASP A 70 17.25 -11.58 20.45
CA ASP A 70 16.86 -11.59 21.86
C ASP A 70 16.45 -10.18 22.37
N THR A 71 16.11 -9.26 21.46
CA THR A 71 15.61 -7.93 21.86
C THR A 71 14.13 -7.99 22.20
N GLU A 72 13.69 -7.06 23.05
CA GLU A 72 12.26 -6.86 23.31
C GLU A 72 11.49 -6.57 22.02
N ASP A 73 10.27 -7.10 21.96
CA ASP A 73 9.34 -6.88 20.85
C ASP A 73 9.01 -5.38 20.70
N MET A 74 9.07 -4.90 19.45
CA MET A 74 8.86 -3.48 19.15
C MET A 74 7.57 -3.30 18.35
N VAL A 75 6.67 -2.43 18.81
CA VAL A 75 5.54 -1.99 17.99
C VAL A 75 6.07 -1.03 16.91
N VAL A 76 5.99 -1.47 15.65
CA VAL A 76 6.52 -0.70 14.50
C VAL A 76 5.41 0.03 13.73
N TYR A 77 4.16 -0.37 13.90
CA TYR A 77 2.98 0.34 13.38
C TYR A 77 1.72 -0.06 14.16
N ASP A 78 0.97 0.91 14.67
CA ASP A 78 -0.14 0.72 15.64
C ASP A 78 -1.54 0.81 15.01
N LYS A 79 -1.60 1.10 13.71
CA LYS A 79 -2.85 1.38 12.97
C LYS A 79 -3.11 0.37 11.86
N LEU A 80 -2.69 -0.89 12.06
CA LEU A 80 -2.92 -1.93 11.07
C LEU A 80 -4.36 -2.43 11.15
N ILE A 81 -5.09 -2.38 10.05
CA ILE A 81 -6.44 -2.91 9.93
C ILE A 81 -6.63 -3.56 8.55
N ARG A 82 -7.65 -4.40 8.40
CA ARG A 82 -8.02 -4.95 7.09
C ARG A 82 -8.16 -3.83 6.05
N ASN A 83 -7.75 -4.12 4.81
CA ASN A 83 -7.77 -3.17 3.68
C ASN A 83 -6.89 -1.92 3.88
N THR A 84 -5.85 -1.99 4.72
CA THR A 84 -4.86 -0.91 4.82
C THR A 84 -4.13 -0.74 3.49
N ASN A 85 -4.52 0.28 2.72
CA ASN A 85 -3.92 0.62 1.43
C ASN A 85 -2.66 1.50 1.59
N LYS A 86 -1.72 1.06 2.43
CA LYS A 86 -0.50 1.82 2.76
C LYS A 86 0.75 0.98 2.51
N THR A 87 1.84 1.66 2.20
CA THR A 87 3.18 1.11 2.29
C THR A 87 3.78 1.53 3.64
N ILE A 88 4.09 0.55 4.47
CA ILE A 88 4.77 0.71 5.76
C ILE A 88 6.26 0.52 5.50
N ILE A 89 7.04 1.59 5.66
CA ILE A 89 8.48 1.58 5.43
C ILE A 89 9.18 1.63 6.79
N LEU A 90 9.95 0.59 7.10
CA LEU A 90 10.76 0.50 8.31
C LEU A 90 12.22 0.72 7.94
N ASN A 91 12.85 1.73 8.54
CA ASN A 91 14.28 1.95 8.43
C ASN A 91 14.93 1.51 9.74
N LEU A 92 15.78 0.49 9.66
CA LEU A 92 16.39 -0.16 10.82
C LEU A 92 17.81 0.39 10.99
N TYR A 93 18.09 0.97 12.15
CA TYR A 93 19.36 1.56 12.53
C TYR A 93 19.92 0.85 13.76
N LYS A 94 21.22 1.04 14.02
CA LYS A 94 21.85 0.61 15.27
C LYS A 94 22.38 1.85 15.98
N GLU A 95 21.77 2.21 17.10
CA GLU A 95 22.17 3.36 17.91
C GLU A 95 22.60 2.83 19.29
N ASN A 96 23.85 3.10 19.70
CA ASN A 96 24.43 2.60 20.94
C ASN A 96 24.34 1.07 21.10
N GLY A 97 24.54 0.33 20.01
CA GLY A 97 24.46 -1.14 20.00
C GLY A 97 23.02 -1.71 20.02
N LYS A 98 21.99 -0.87 20.14
CA LYS A 98 20.58 -1.28 20.13
C LYS A 98 19.93 -1.04 18.77
N LEU A 99 19.04 -1.94 18.37
CA LEU A 99 18.24 -1.76 17.16
C LEU A 99 17.22 -0.64 17.40
N VAL A 100 17.17 0.33 16.49
CA VAL A 100 16.20 1.43 16.49
C VAL A 100 15.45 1.41 15.16
N VAL A 101 14.12 1.49 15.21
CA VAL A 101 13.27 1.44 14.03
C VAL A 101 12.60 2.79 13.80
N LYS A 102 12.75 3.35 12.60
CA LYS A 102 12.03 4.56 12.16
C LYS A 102 11.00 4.17 11.10
N THR A 103 9.73 4.33 11.45
CA THR A 103 8.59 4.01 10.57
C THR A 103 8.15 5.23 9.76
N LYS A 104 7.95 5.03 8.46
CA LYS A 104 7.33 6.00 7.54
C LYS A 104 6.15 5.33 6.83
N ILE A 105 5.04 6.05 6.72
CA ILE A 105 3.83 5.58 6.04
C ILE A 105 3.65 6.35 4.75
N GLU A 106 3.44 5.63 3.65
CA GLU A 106 3.14 6.19 2.34
C GLU A 106 1.83 5.61 1.80
N ASP A 107 1.02 6.46 1.17
CA ASP A 107 -0.13 6.00 0.41
C ASP A 107 0.30 5.20 -0.81
N ILE A 108 -0.36 4.07 -1.04
CA ILE A 108 -0.20 3.35 -2.31
C ILE A 108 -0.83 4.25 -3.38
N LYS A 109 0.01 4.99 -4.11
CA LYS A 109 -0.41 5.69 -5.32
C LYS A 109 -0.81 4.64 -6.34
N VAL A 110 -2.10 4.34 -6.40
CA VAL A 110 -2.68 3.67 -7.55
C VAL A 110 -2.48 4.65 -8.70
N LYS A 111 -1.51 4.37 -9.59
CA LYS A 111 -1.46 5.11 -10.86
C LYS A 111 -2.84 4.92 -11.48
N PRO A 112 -3.56 5.99 -11.85
CA PRO A 112 -4.80 5.83 -12.59
C PRO A 112 -4.47 4.95 -13.79
N THR A 113 -5.12 3.79 -13.87
CA THR A 113 -5.03 2.92 -15.02
C THR A 113 -5.34 3.77 -16.25
N GLU A 114 -4.53 3.65 -17.30
CA GLU A 114 -4.68 4.45 -18.53
C GLU A 114 -6.10 4.38 -19.10
N PHE A 115 -6.86 3.33 -18.76
CA PHE A 115 -8.30 3.20 -18.98
C PHE A 115 -9.15 4.39 -18.51
N GLY A 116 -8.91 4.94 -17.32
CA GLY A 116 -9.70 6.09 -16.81
C GLY A 116 -9.46 7.37 -17.62
N SER A 117 -8.24 7.54 -18.14
CA SER A 117 -7.85 8.64 -19.03
C SER A 117 -8.46 8.49 -20.42
N LEU A 118 -8.50 7.28 -20.98
CA LEU A 118 -9.15 7.01 -22.25
C LEU A 118 -10.67 7.25 -22.19
N ILE A 119 -11.35 6.78 -21.13
CA ILE A 119 -12.80 6.98 -20.96
C ILE A 119 -13.13 8.49 -20.89
N GLY A 120 -12.35 9.27 -20.14
CA GLY A 120 -12.54 10.73 -20.07
C GLY A 120 -12.33 11.44 -21.42
N LYS A 121 -11.36 10.99 -22.23
CA LYS A 121 -11.15 11.53 -23.58
C LYS A 121 -12.28 11.17 -24.54
N PHE A 122 -12.76 9.94 -24.53
CA PHE A 122 -13.91 9.53 -25.36
C PHE A 122 -15.18 10.28 -24.96
N TYR A 123 -15.41 10.51 -23.67
CA TYR A 123 -16.57 11.24 -23.17
C TYR A 123 -16.61 12.69 -23.71
N ASN A 124 -15.47 13.39 -23.69
CA ASN A 124 -15.37 14.74 -24.24
C ASN A 124 -15.59 14.78 -25.76
N ILE A 125 -15.13 13.77 -26.50
CA ILE A 125 -15.36 13.66 -27.94
C ILE A 125 -16.86 13.46 -28.24
N ILE A 126 -17.54 12.58 -27.49
CA ILE A 126 -18.97 12.32 -27.65
C ILE A 126 -19.79 13.58 -27.37
N ILE A 127 -19.46 14.33 -26.31
CA ILE A 127 -20.13 15.61 -26.00
C ILE A 127 -19.94 16.62 -27.14
N ALA A 128 -18.72 16.76 -27.67
CA ALA A 128 -18.45 17.68 -28.77
C ALA A 128 -19.28 17.33 -30.03
N ILE A 129 -19.38 16.05 -30.37
CA ILE A 129 -20.20 15.56 -31.49
C ILE A 129 -21.69 15.89 -31.26
N LEU A 130 -22.21 15.66 -30.05
CA LEU A 130 -23.60 15.97 -29.71
C LEU A 130 -23.91 17.46 -29.82
N ILE A 131 -22.99 18.33 -29.37
CA ILE A 131 -23.15 19.79 -29.50
C ILE A 131 -23.19 20.19 -30.98
N ILE A 132 -22.28 19.68 -31.80
CA ILE A 132 -22.24 19.99 -33.24
C ILE A 132 -23.53 19.53 -33.92
N LEU A 133 -23.99 18.30 -33.65
CA LEU A 133 -25.26 17.79 -34.17
C LEU A 133 -26.45 18.67 -33.76
N SER A 134 -26.50 19.10 -32.49
CA SER A 134 -27.58 19.98 -32.02
C SER A 134 -27.58 21.34 -32.73
N ALA A 135 -26.40 21.91 -33.01
CA ALA A 135 -26.28 23.16 -33.74
C ALA A 135 -26.69 23.02 -35.21
N ILE A 136 -26.34 21.91 -35.86
CA ILE A 136 -26.76 21.61 -37.24
C ILE A 136 -28.28 21.48 -37.31
N ILE A 137 -28.90 20.72 -36.40
CA ILE A 137 -30.36 20.56 -36.34
C ILE A 137 -31.05 21.93 -36.18
N PHE A 138 -30.53 22.77 -35.29
CA PHE A 138 -31.07 24.11 -35.05
C PHE A 138 -31.01 25.00 -36.31
N ILE A 139 -29.91 24.93 -37.09
CA ILE A 139 -29.78 25.68 -38.34
C ILE A 139 -30.78 25.19 -39.39
N ILE A 140 -30.94 23.86 -39.55
CA ILE A 140 -31.91 23.28 -40.50
C ILE A 140 -33.34 23.72 -40.14
N GLN A 141 -33.71 23.69 -38.86
CA GLN A 141 -35.03 24.13 -38.39
C GLN A 141 -35.29 25.63 -38.63
N LYS A 142 -34.26 26.46 -38.73
CA LYS A 142 -34.39 27.89 -39.05
C LYS A 142 -34.47 28.19 -40.54
N LEU A 143 -34.09 27.24 -41.39
CA LEU A 143 -34.08 27.37 -42.86
C LEU A 143 -35.29 26.71 -43.53
N THR A 144 -36.14 26.01 -42.77
CA THR A 144 -37.38 25.37 -43.21
C THR A 144 -38.56 26.15 -42.65
#